data_AF-A0A535B5J9-F1
#
_entry.id   AF-A0A535B5J9-F1
#
_cell.length_a   1.000
_cell.length_b   1.000
_cell.length_c   1.000
_cell.angle_alpha   90.00
_cell.angle_beta   90.00
_cell.angle_gamma   90.00
#
_symmetry.space_group_name_H-M   'P 1'
#
loop_
_entity.id
_entity.type
_entity.pdbx_description
1 polymer ?
#
loop_
_entity_poly.entity_id
_entity_poly.type
_entity_poly.pdbx_seq_one_letter_code
_entity_poly.pdbx_strand_id
1 'polypeptide(L)'
;MTRFAVRLPQHQARLVALAISYHLSRPGSETDPETLADYRHGLMELRPELDSQLEGDPALVELSPLQTTLLATALSSVASELKMYSVFDTMAGQSRRPRSTAPGFDERLRTLFPEVAGDPAYASQLAEDIIMLRRALPLGRAQEAIKEEREAATARRARKRWWQVWRR
;
A
#
# COMPACT_ATOMS: atom_id res chain seq x y z
N MET A 1 -2.52 -20.92 1.55
CA MET A 1 -2.84 -19.49 1.72
C MET A 1 -2.85 -18.87 0.35
N THR A 2 -3.94 -18.21 -0.06
CA THR A 2 -4.03 -17.59 -1.38
C THR A 2 -2.98 -16.48 -1.49
N ARG A 3 -2.22 -16.44 -2.59
CA ARG A 3 -1.27 -15.37 -2.90
C ARG A 3 -1.49 -14.88 -4.32
N PHE A 4 -1.23 -13.61 -4.55
CA PHE A 4 -1.35 -12.96 -5.84
C PHE A 4 0.03 -12.50 -6.29
N ALA A 5 0.56 -13.14 -7.33
CA ALA A 5 1.79 -12.69 -7.97
C ALA A 5 1.49 -11.45 -8.84
N VAL A 6 2.23 -10.37 -8.60
CA VAL A 6 2.15 -9.13 -9.38
C VAL A 6 3.50 -8.87 -10.02
N ARG A 7 3.50 -8.74 -11.35
CA ARG A 7 4.67 -8.33 -12.12
C ARG A 7 4.61 -6.83 -12.33
N LEU A 8 5.61 -6.13 -11.79
CA LEU A 8 5.70 -4.68 -11.82
C LEU A 8 6.87 -4.29 -12.74
N PRO A 9 6.61 -3.66 -13.90
CA PRO A 9 7.65 -2.92 -14.61
C PRO A 9 8.33 -1.92 -13.67
N GLN A 10 9.58 -1.60 -13.94
CA GLN A 10 10.39 -0.75 -13.05
C GLN A 10 9.68 0.52 -12.55
N HIS A 11 8.99 1.24 -13.45
CA HIS A 11 8.20 2.43 -13.10
C HIS A 11 7.13 2.12 -12.04
N GLN A 12 6.38 1.03 -12.23
CA GLN A 12 5.35 0.60 -11.28
C GLN A 12 5.95 0.12 -9.96
N ALA A 13 7.11 -0.54 -9.98
CA ALA A 13 7.81 -0.94 -8.76
C ALA A 13 8.17 0.27 -7.89
N ARG A 14 8.66 1.36 -8.51
CA ARG A 14 8.93 2.62 -7.82
C ARG A 14 7.65 3.27 -7.27
N LEU A 15 6.54 3.23 -8.01
CA LEU A 15 5.24 3.70 -7.53
C LEU A 15 4.73 2.91 -6.32
N VAL A 16 4.87 1.58 -6.32
CA VAL A 16 4.55 0.72 -5.18
C VAL A 16 5.44 1.06 -3.99
N ALA A 17 6.75 1.24 -4.20
CA ALA A 17 7.68 1.57 -3.13
C ALA A 17 7.37 2.93 -2.48
N LEU A 18 6.98 3.91 -3.30
CA LEU A 18 6.50 5.20 -2.82
C LEU A 18 5.21 5.04 -1.98
N ALA A 19 4.24 4.27 -2.47
CA ALA A 19 2.98 4.03 -1.77
C ALA A 19 3.18 3.32 -0.42
N ILE A 20 4.04 2.30 -0.38
CA ILE A 20 4.40 1.61 0.88
C ILE A 20 5.09 2.57 1.84
N SER A 21 6.05 3.37 1.36
CA SER A 21 6.76 4.35 2.20
C SER A 21 5.80 5.37 2.80
N TYR A 22 4.88 5.91 1.98
CA TYR A 22 3.84 6.84 2.44
C TYR A 22 2.90 6.17 3.45
N HIS A 23 2.44 4.95 3.17
CA HIS A 23 1.57 4.20 4.07
C HIS A 23 2.21 4.02 5.45
N LEU A 24 3.44 3.49 5.49
CA LEU A 24 4.17 3.22 6.74
C LEU A 24 4.55 4.47 7.54
N SER A 25 4.55 5.65 6.91
CA SER A 25 4.77 6.93 7.60
C SER A 25 3.54 7.40 8.39
N ARG A 26 2.36 6.83 8.13
CA ARG A 26 1.10 7.25 8.76
C ARG A 26 0.82 6.42 10.02
N PRO A 27 0.57 7.05 11.17
CA PRO A 27 0.21 6.34 12.40
C PRO A 27 -1.01 5.43 12.19
N GLY A 28 -0.94 4.20 12.69
CA GLY A 28 -2.03 3.23 12.65
C GLY A 28 -2.32 2.60 11.28
N SER A 29 -1.48 2.84 10.26
CA SER A 29 -1.68 2.29 8.91
C SER A 29 -1.59 0.76 8.87
N GLU A 30 -0.78 0.19 9.76
CA GLU A 30 -0.53 -1.24 9.93
C GLU A 30 -1.33 -1.85 11.10
N THR A 31 -2.36 -1.16 11.57
CA THR A 31 -3.16 -1.61 12.72
C THR A 31 -4.53 -2.10 12.25
N ASP A 32 -4.95 -3.26 12.77
CA ASP A 32 -6.28 -3.81 12.55
C ASP A 32 -7.33 -2.99 13.30
N PRO A 33 -8.34 -2.39 12.62
CA PRO A 33 -9.35 -1.57 13.29
C PRO A 33 -10.27 -2.37 14.22
N GLU A 34 -10.41 -3.69 14.04
CA GLU A 34 -11.26 -4.53 14.87
C GLU A 34 -10.55 -4.95 16.17
N THR A 35 -9.24 -5.22 16.09
CA THR A 35 -8.47 -5.78 17.21
C THR A 35 -7.50 -4.78 17.85
N LEU A 36 -7.25 -3.65 17.19
CA LEU A 36 -6.24 -2.65 17.55
C LEU A 36 -4.81 -3.21 17.65
N ALA A 37 -4.59 -4.41 17.12
CA ALA A 37 -3.29 -5.04 17.05
C ALA A 37 -2.65 -4.77 15.67
N ASP A 38 -1.31 -4.71 15.64
CA ASP A 38 -0.61 -4.57 14.38
C ASP A 38 -0.76 -5.83 13.51
N TYR A 39 -0.89 -5.63 12.21
CA TYR A 39 -0.91 -6.70 11.24
C TYR A 39 0.43 -7.42 11.26
N ARG A 40 0.41 -8.70 11.61
CA ARG A 40 1.60 -9.56 11.55
C ARG A 40 2.19 -9.61 10.13
N HIS A 41 1.32 -9.64 9.11
CA HIS A 41 1.69 -9.77 7.70
C HIS A 41 1.19 -8.56 6.88
N GLY A 42 1.59 -7.37 7.33
CA GLY A 42 1.29 -6.07 6.72
C GLY A 42 2.13 -5.74 5.48
N LEU A 43 2.15 -4.47 5.06
CA LEU A 43 3.00 -4.01 3.95
C LEU A 43 4.47 -3.84 4.36
N MET A 44 4.76 -3.71 5.66
CA MET A 44 6.13 -3.64 6.18
C MET A 44 7.01 -4.81 5.69
N GLU A 45 6.45 -6.03 5.62
CA GLU A 45 7.19 -7.22 5.17
C GLU A 45 7.61 -7.15 3.70
N LEU A 46 6.87 -6.42 2.86
CA LEU A 46 7.14 -6.31 1.42
C LEU A 46 8.24 -5.31 1.08
N ARG A 47 8.55 -4.39 2.00
CA ARG A 47 9.47 -3.29 1.73
C ARG A 47 10.89 -3.77 1.39
N PRO A 48 11.55 -4.66 2.16
CA PRO A 48 12.91 -5.09 1.84
C PRO A 48 13.00 -5.83 0.49
N GLU A 49 12.01 -6.68 0.21
CA GLU A 49 11.93 -7.44 -1.04
C GLU A 49 11.77 -6.51 -2.25
N LEU A 50 10.86 -5.54 -2.17
CA LEU A 50 10.64 -4.58 -3.23
C LEU A 50 11.85 -3.64 -3.42
N ASP A 51 12.40 -3.09 -2.32
CA ASP A 51 13.54 -2.16 -2.36
C ASP A 51 14.76 -2.80 -3.06
N SER A 52 14.98 -4.12 -2.87
CA SER A 52 16.07 -4.84 -3.54
C SER A 52 15.89 -5.00 -5.06
N GLN A 53 14.67 -4.83 -5.58
CA GLN A 53 14.31 -5.05 -6.97
C GLN A 53 14.11 -3.75 -7.77
N LEU A 54 14.26 -2.56 -7.15
CA LEU A 54 13.96 -1.27 -7.78
C LEU A 54 14.84 -0.92 -8.99
N GLU A 55 16.06 -1.45 -9.03
CA GLU A 55 16.98 -1.27 -10.16
C GLU A 55 16.82 -2.34 -11.25
N GLY A 56 16.02 -3.38 -10.99
CA GLY A 56 15.71 -4.44 -11.96
C GLY A 56 14.45 -4.17 -12.77
N ASP A 57 14.28 -4.90 -13.87
CA ASP A 57 13.02 -4.95 -14.63
C ASP A 57 12.74 -6.38 -15.14
N PRO A 58 11.61 -7.01 -14.77
CA PRO A 58 10.55 -6.56 -13.85
C PRO A 58 10.85 -6.88 -12.37
N ALA A 59 10.16 -6.19 -11.45
CA ALA A 59 10.02 -6.65 -10.07
C ALA A 59 8.85 -7.64 -9.96
N LEU A 60 9.03 -8.71 -9.18
CA LEU A 60 8.00 -9.69 -8.87
C LEU A 60 7.68 -9.62 -7.37
N VAL A 61 6.40 -9.43 -7.05
CA VAL A 61 5.93 -9.34 -5.66
C VAL A 61 4.77 -10.30 -5.45
N GLU A 62 4.84 -11.10 -4.39
CA GLU A 62 3.72 -11.93 -3.95
C GLU A 62 2.93 -11.23 -2.85
N LEU A 63 1.65 -10.99 -3.09
CA LEU A 63 0.77 -10.33 -2.14
C LEU A 63 -0.21 -11.32 -1.52
N SER A 64 -0.34 -11.28 -0.19
CA SER A 64 -1.52 -11.86 0.47
C SER A 64 -2.79 -11.05 0.16
N PRO A 65 -3.99 -11.59 0.44
CA PRO A 65 -5.24 -10.85 0.28
C PRO A 65 -5.28 -9.55 1.11
N LEU A 66 -4.76 -9.61 2.35
CA LEU A 66 -4.64 -8.44 3.22
C LEU A 66 -3.70 -7.40 2.61
N GLN A 67 -2.49 -7.80 2.23
CA GLN A 67 -1.51 -6.90 1.60
C GLN A 67 -2.03 -6.29 0.30
N THR A 68 -2.81 -7.03 -0.49
CA THR A 68 -3.45 -6.49 -1.72
C THR A 68 -4.42 -5.35 -1.37
N THR A 69 -5.19 -5.52 -0.30
CA THR A 69 -6.16 -4.51 0.17
C THR A 69 -5.45 -3.28 0.78
N LEU A 70 -4.42 -3.51 1.60
CA LEU A 70 -3.60 -2.44 2.16
C LEU A 70 -2.87 -1.65 1.07
N LEU A 71 -2.29 -2.35 0.08
CA LEU A 71 -1.61 -1.73 -1.04
C LEU A 71 -2.57 -0.88 -1.89
N ALA A 72 -3.77 -1.37 -2.17
CA ALA A 72 -4.78 -0.59 -2.89
C ALA A 72 -5.15 0.71 -2.15
N THR A 73 -5.22 0.66 -0.82
CA THR A 73 -5.44 1.83 0.05
C THR A 73 -4.24 2.77 0.03
N ALA A 74 -3.02 2.24 0.13
CA ALA A 74 -1.78 2.99 0.06
C ALA A 74 -1.65 3.74 -1.27
N LEU A 75 -1.90 3.06 -2.39
CA LEU A 75 -1.92 3.63 -3.74
C LEU A 75 -2.95 4.77 -3.85
N SER A 76 -4.19 4.57 -3.37
CA SER A 76 -5.19 5.63 -3.33
C SER A 76 -4.74 6.84 -2.51
N SER A 77 -4.11 6.61 -1.35
CA SER A 77 -3.70 7.70 -0.46
C SER A 77 -2.58 8.53 -1.09
N VAL A 78 -1.56 7.87 -1.65
CA VAL A 78 -0.45 8.58 -2.30
C VAL A 78 -0.87 9.27 -3.60
N ALA A 79 -1.80 8.71 -4.37
CA ALA A 79 -2.35 9.39 -5.55
C ALA A 79 -3.07 10.70 -5.16
N SER A 80 -3.82 10.70 -4.06
CA SER A 80 -4.44 11.92 -3.54
C SER A 80 -3.41 12.94 -3.06
N GLU A 81 -2.35 12.49 -2.38
CA GLU A 81 -1.23 13.34 -1.97
C GLU A 81 -0.55 14.00 -3.18
N LEU A 82 -0.24 13.21 -4.21
CA LEU A 82 0.42 13.68 -5.43
C LEU A 82 -0.44 14.67 -6.24
N LYS A 83 -1.76 14.49 -6.27
CA LYS A 83 -2.68 15.47 -6.89
C LYS A 83 -2.64 16.83 -6.18
N MET A 84 -2.44 16.83 -4.86
CA MET A 84 -2.33 18.06 -4.07
C MET A 84 -0.91 18.63 -4.07
N TYR A 85 0.08 17.87 -4.55
CA TYR A 85 1.49 18.23 -4.46
C TYR A 85 1.83 19.55 -5.17
N SER A 86 1.23 19.84 -6.33
CA SER A 86 1.42 21.11 -7.03
C SER A 86 0.83 22.32 -6.27
N VAL A 87 -0.29 22.10 -5.56
CA VAL A 87 -0.90 23.10 -4.67
C VAL A 87 -0.01 23.33 -3.45
N PHE A 88 0.57 22.28 -2.90
CA PHE A 88 1.52 22.41 -1.79
C PHE A 88 2.84 23.04 -2.22
N ASP A 89 3.31 22.77 -3.43
CA ASP A 89 4.51 23.40 -3.99
C ASP A 89 4.32 24.92 -4.19
N THR A 90 3.17 25.33 -4.73
CA THR A 90 2.82 26.76 -4.86
C THR A 90 2.68 27.45 -3.51
N MET A 91 2.12 26.78 -2.48
CA MET A 91 2.03 27.31 -1.13
C MET A 91 3.37 27.32 -0.37
N ALA A 92 4.25 26.36 -0.63
CA ALA A 92 5.59 26.31 -0.06
C ALA A 92 6.48 27.41 -0.67
N GLY A 93 6.31 27.75 -1.95
CA GLY A 93 7.09 28.77 -2.63
C GLY A 93 8.60 28.52 -2.47
N GLN A 94 9.36 29.55 -2.05
CA GLN A 94 10.78 29.41 -1.70
C GLN A 94 11.03 28.91 -0.27
N SER A 95 9.98 28.77 0.55
CA SER A 95 10.14 28.26 1.90
C SER A 95 10.48 26.77 1.86
N ARG A 96 11.41 26.33 2.68
CA ARG A 96 11.75 24.90 2.85
C ARG A 96 10.65 24.11 3.59
N ARG A 97 9.40 24.57 3.55
CA ARG A 97 8.29 23.86 4.19
C ARG A 97 8.07 22.51 3.49
N PRO A 98 7.78 21.44 4.25
CA PRO A 98 7.39 20.16 3.66
C PRO A 98 6.16 20.34 2.77
N ARG A 99 6.20 19.76 1.57
CA ARG A 99 5.05 19.76 0.65
C ARG A 99 4.05 18.66 0.98
N SER A 100 4.43 17.71 1.81
CA SER A 100 3.57 16.66 2.33
C SER A 100 3.53 16.67 3.84
N THR A 101 2.40 16.24 4.39
CA THR A 101 2.24 15.98 5.83
C THR A 101 2.85 14.63 6.26
N ALA A 102 3.18 13.76 5.30
CA ALA A 102 3.84 12.49 5.56
C ALA A 102 5.36 12.69 5.75
N PRO A 103 5.94 12.31 6.90
CA PRO A 103 7.37 12.46 7.15
C PRO A 103 8.23 11.75 6.09
N GLY A 104 9.23 12.46 5.55
CA GLY A 104 10.16 11.92 4.57
C GLY A 104 9.59 11.70 3.16
N PHE A 105 8.32 12.05 2.91
CA PHE A 105 7.69 11.83 1.61
C PHE A 105 8.38 12.57 0.47
N ASP A 106 8.65 13.88 0.64
CA ASP A 106 9.30 14.69 -0.40
C ASP A 106 10.69 14.15 -0.79
N GLU A 107 11.47 13.67 0.17
CA GLU A 107 12.79 13.08 -0.07
C GLU A 107 12.67 11.76 -0.83
N ARG A 108 11.74 10.89 -0.39
CA ARG A 108 11.50 9.60 -1.04
C ARG A 108 10.95 9.77 -2.46
N LEU A 109 10.05 10.72 -2.67
CA LEU A 109 9.48 11.06 -3.98
C LEU A 109 10.59 11.50 -4.95
N ARG A 110 11.45 12.44 -4.54
CA ARG A 110 12.57 12.92 -5.40
C ARG A 110 13.63 11.84 -5.64
N THR A 111 13.84 10.94 -4.68
CA THR A 111 14.78 9.82 -4.85
C THR A 111 14.28 8.83 -5.89
N LEU A 112 12.99 8.50 -5.87
CA LEU A 112 12.39 7.53 -6.79
C LEU A 112 12.04 8.14 -8.16
N PHE A 113 11.71 9.43 -8.19
CA PHE A 113 11.28 10.17 -9.37
C PHE A 113 11.94 11.57 -9.40
N PRO A 114 13.22 11.65 -9.79
CA PRO A 114 13.97 12.91 -9.86
C PRO A 114 13.31 13.98 -10.74
N GLU A 115 12.53 13.56 -11.74
CA GLU A 115 11.81 14.42 -12.68
C GLU A 115 10.84 15.38 -11.97
N VAL A 116 10.28 14.99 -10.82
CA VAL A 116 9.40 15.83 -9.99
C VAL A 116 10.09 17.12 -9.54
N ALA A 117 11.42 17.12 -9.41
CA ALA A 117 12.17 18.32 -9.02
C ALA A 117 12.24 19.37 -10.14
N GLY A 118 12.21 18.93 -11.41
CA GLY A 118 12.26 19.80 -12.58
C GLY A 118 10.88 20.20 -13.10
N ASP A 119 9.88 19.34 -12.92
CA ASP A 119 8.50 19.56 -13.35
C ASP A 119 7.48 19.11 -12.28
N PRO A 120 6.91 20.05 -11.51
CA PRO A 120 5.86 19.74 -10.54
C PRO A 120 4.60 19.10 -11.16
N ALA A 121 4.32 19.32 -12.45
CA ALA A 121 3.20 18.70 -13.13
C ALA A 121 3.39 17.18 -13.31
N TYR A 122 4.64 16.71 -13.28
CA TYR A 122 4.95 15.27 -13.31
C TYR A 122 4.37 14.52 -12.12
N ALA A 123 4.20 15.16 -10.95
CA ALA A 123 3.53 14.54 -9.81
C ALA A 123 2.06 14.16 -10.12
N SER A 124 1.36 14.97 -10.92
CA SER A 124 0.00 14.66 -11.37
C SER A 124 -0.01 13.44 -12.30
N GLN A 125 0.99 13.31 -13.18
CA GLN A 125 1.14 12.13 -14.04
C GLN A 125 1.37 10.86 -13.21
N LEU A 126 2.25 10.92 -12.20
CA LEU A 126 2.46 9.80 -11.28
C LEU A 126 1.16 9.40 -10.56
N ALA A 127 0.31 10.36 -10.20
CA ALA A 127 -0.98 10.07 -9.60
C ALA A 127 -1.92 9.31 -10.55
N GLU A 128 -1.92 9.64 -11.85
CA GLU A 128 -2.69 8.92 -12.86
C GLU A 128 -2.18 7.49 -13.05
N ASP A 129 -0.87 7.31 -13.12
CA ASP A 129 -0.23 5.99 -13.24
C ASP A 129 -0.55 5.11 -12.03
N ILE A 130 -0.55 5.68 -10.82
CA ILE A 130 -0.94 4.99 -9.59
C ILE A 130 -2.41 4.54 -9.64
N ILE A 131 -3.31 5.35 -10.20
CA ILE A 131 -4.72 4.97 -10.35
C ILE A 131 -4.84 3.77 -11.31
N MET A 132 -4.07 3.75 -12.40
CA MET A 132 -4.05 2.61 -13.33
C MET A 132 -3.48 1.36 -12.66
N LEU A 133 -2.36 1.48 -11.96
CA LEU A 133 -1.75 0.39 -11.18
C LEU A 133 -2.71 -0.18 -10.15
N ARG A 134 -3.41 0.68 -9.40
CA ARG A 134 -4.43 0.24 -8.43
C ARG A 134 -5.55 -0.54 -9.09
N ARG A 135 -6.02 -0.12 -10.27
CA ARG A 135 -7.08 -0.83 -11.02
C ARG A 135 -6.63 -2.22 -11.50
N ALA A 136 -5.33 -2.40 -11.73
CA ALA A 136 -4.76 -3.68 -12.12
C ALA A 136 -4.61 -4.67 -10.95
N LEU A 137 -4.71 -4.22 -9.69
CA LEU A 137 -4.64 -5.11 -8.54
C LEU A 137 -5.85 -6.06 -8.48
N PRO A 138 -5.67 -7.31 -8.04
CA PRO A 138 -6.75 -8.30 -7.94
C PRO A 138 -7.63 -8.08 -6.70
N LEU A 139 -8.11 -6.84 -6.49
CA LEU A 139 -8.79 -6.43 -5.26
C LEU A 139 -10.07 -7.22 -4.98
N GLY A 140 -10.89 -7.49 -6.00
CA GLY A 140 -12.11 -8.29 -5.84
C GLY A 140 -11.81 -9.69 -5.30
N ARG A 141 -10.85 -10.39 -5.91
CA ARG A 141 -10.41 -11.73 -5.46
C ARG A 141 -9.78 -11.70 -4.07
N ALA A 142 -9.06 -10.63 -3.74
CA ALA A 142 -8.50 -10.46 -2.40
C ALA A 142 -9.60 -10.29 -1.34
N GLN A 143 -10.61 -9.47 -1.62
CA GLN A 143 -11.74 -9.25 -0.70
C GLN A 143 -12.58 -10.52 -0.51
N GLU A 144 -12.82 -11.28 -1.57
CA GLU A 144 -13.47 -12.59 -1.50
C GLU A 144 -12.68 -13.56 -0.62
N ALA A 145 -11.37 -13.68 -0.83
CA ALA A 145 -10.52 -14.55 -0.01
C ALA A 145 -10.52 -14.18 1.49
N ILE A 146 -10.52 -12.87 1.81
CA ILE A 146 -10.64 -12.40 3.21
C ILE A 146 -12.00 -12.79 3.80
N LYS A 147 -13.07 -12.62 3.04
CA LYS A 147 -14.43 -12.97 3.47
C LYS A 147 -14.55 -14.47 3.74
N GLU A 148 -14.07 -15.31 2.84
CA GLU A 148 -14.05 -16.76 2.99
C GLU A 148 -13.25 -17.20 4.23
N GLU A 149 -12.10 -16.58 4.47
CA GLU A 149 -11.28 -16.88 5.65
C GLU A 149 -12.00 -16.51 6.96
N ARG A 150 -12.68 -15.36 6.99
CA ARG A 150 -13.50 -14.91 8.12
C ARG A 150 -14.66 -15.88 8.37
N GLU A 151 -15.38 -16.29 7.33
CA GLU A 151 -16.49 -17.26 7.43
C GLU A 151 -16.02 -18.64 7.88
N ALA A 152 -14.87 -19.11 7.37
CA ALA A 152 -14.28 -20.37 7.82
C ALA A 152 -13.85 -20.31 9.30
N ALA A 153 -13.30 -19.18 9.74
CA ALA A 153 -12.89 -18.98 11.13
C ALA A 153 -14.10 -18.96 12.09
N THR A 154 -15.20 -18.29 11.71
CA THR A 154 -16.43 -18.27 12.51
C THR A 154 -17.08 -19.65 12.58
N ALA A 155 -17.15 -20.38 11.46
CA ALA A 155 -17.67 -21.76 11.43
C ALA A 155 -16.86 -22.72 12.31
N ARG A 156 -15.51 -22.61 12.30
CA ARG A 156 -14.63 -23.40 13.18
C ARG A 156 -14.87 -23.08 14.66
N ARG A 157 -15.03 -21.80 15.02
CA ARG A 157 -15.34 -21.39 16.40
C ARG A 157 -16.71 -21.94 16.85
N ALA A 158 -17.74 -21.86 16.00
CA ALA A 158 -19.06 -22.39 16.29
C ALA A 158 -19.04 -23.91 16.56
N ARG A 159 -18.34 -24.68 15.71
CA ARG A 159 -18.18 -26.14 15.90
C ARG A 159 -17.47 -26.47 17.23
N LYS A 160 -16.40 -25.76 17.59
CA LYS A 160 -15.70 -25.98 18.88
C LYS A 160 -16.60 -25.74 20.09
N ARG A 161 -17.48 -24.72 20.04
CA ARG A 161 -18.43 -24.42 21.13
C ARG A 161 -19.49 -25.52 21.29
N TRP A 162 -20.00 -26.05 20.17
CA TRP A 162 -20.91 -27.20 20.18
C TRP A 162 -20.32 -28.40 20.94
N TRP A 163 -19.07 -28.79 20.66
CA TRP A 163 -18.45 -29.97 21.29
C TRP A 163 -18.20 -29.80 22.78
N GLN A 164 -18.06 -28.57 23.28
CA GLN A 164 -17.91 -28.29 24.71
C GLN A 164 -19.22 -28.39 25.49
N VAL A 165 -20.37 -28.20 24.84
CA VAL A 165 -21.69 -28.36 25.47
C VAL A 165 -22.00 -29.84 25.74
N TRP A 166 -21.58 -30.74 24.86
CA TRP A 166 -21.77 -32.20 25.00
C TRP A 166 -20.83 -32.88 26.01
N ARG A 167 -19.93 -32.13 26.66
CA ARG A 167 -18.94 -32.64 27.62
C ARG A 167 -19.28 -32.29 29.09
N ARG A 168 -20.41 -31.62 29.32
CA ARG A 168 -21.04 -31.42 30.63
C ARG A 168 -22.18 -32.41 30.82
#